data_AF-A0A0D7NCE3-F1
#
_entry.id   AF-A0A0D7NCE3-F1
#
_cell.length_a   1.000
_cell.length_b   1.000
_cell.length_c   1.000
_cell.angle_alpha   90.00
_cell.angle_beta   90.00
_cell.angle_gamma   90.00
#
_symmetry.space_group_name_H-M   'P 1'
#
loop_
_entity.id
_entity.type
_entity.pdbx_description
1 polymer ?
#
loop_
_entity_poly.entity_id
_entity_poly.type
_entity_poly.pdbx_seq_one_letter_code
_entity_poly.pdbx_strand_id
1 'polypeptide(L)'
;MKAIALVALLASLTGAHAEEAFVTNQLSDDLMIVDLATSKAVATIAIGGKPAGVAVTPDGRFAYVTSPDAKALTVVDATARKIVGRIDVGGGPLGIAVAPDGATVYVADWYAAAVRVIDARAQRVVASIKVGASPSGLAVTPDGRLLLSADRDDDSVSIVDTSARERKGMVKVGTRPFGVTIDGEGKRAYTANVGSNDVSVIDIASAREIGRVHVGLRPYAVALAQGRGFVTDQYDGTVSVFDLATLQPLKRIKVGDYPEGIEATADGRRVVVANWESNTVNLIDAVEMKVVGEIKVGDGPRAFGAFLRRTE
;
A
#
# COMPACT_ATOMS: atom_id res chain seq x y z
N MET A 1 -59.56 13.65 -21.15
CA MET A 1 -58.31 14.24 -20.62
C MET A 1 -57.67 13.23 -19.70
N LYS A 2 -56.58 12.56 -20.13
CA LYS A 2 -55.76 11.70 -19.27
C LYS A 2 -54.41 12.39 -19.14
N ALA A 3 -54.09 12.90 -17.97
CA ALA A 3 -52.78 13.47 -17.67
C ALA A 3 -51.84 12.33 -17.30
N ILE A 4 -50.80 12.12 -18.12
CA ILE A 4 -49.67 11.27 -17.81
C ILE A 4 -48.71 12.10 -16.96
N ALA A 5 -48.55 11.73 -15.69
CA ALA A 5 -47.52 12.30 -14.83
C ALA A 5 -46.17 11.68 -15.21
N LEU A 6 -45.27 12.49 -15.77
CA LEU A 6 -43.89 12.12 -16.01
C LEU A 6 -43.11 12.28 -14.69
N VAL A 7 -42.82 11.16 -14.02
CA VAL A 7 -41.87 11.15 -12.91
C VAL A 7 -40.47 11.19 -13.50
N ALA A 8 -39.82 12.35 -13.43
CA ALA A 8 -38.40 12.48 -13.74
C ALA A 8 -37.60 11.82 -12.62
N LEU A 9 -37.00 10.66 -12.92
CA LEU A 9 -36.05 10.00 -12.04
C LEU A 9 -34.74 10.80 -12.10
N LEU A 10 -34.49 11.64 -11.09
CA LEU A 10 -33.17 12.22 -10.85
C LEU A 10 -32.22 11.08 -10.47
N ALA A 11 -31.49 10.56 -11.44
CA ALA A 11 -30.32 9.75 -11.17
C ALA A 11 -29.29 10.63 -10.46
N SER A 12 -29.07 10.38 -9.17
CA SER A 12 -27.91 10.89 -8.48
C SER A 12 -26.67 10.30 -9.15
N LEU A 13 -26.01 11.11 -9.99
CA LEU A 13 -24.62 10.90 -10.37
C LEU A 13 -23.80 10.98 -9.09
N THR A 14 -23.64 9.86 -8.39
CA THR A 14 -22.53 9.70 -7.46
C THR A 14 -21.28 9.82 -8.32
N GLY A 15 -20.65 11.00 -8.30
CA GLY A 15 -19.45 11.27 -9.06
C GLY A 15 -18.45 10.15 -8.79
N ALA A 16 -17.84 9.62 -9.84
CA ALA A 16 -16.61 8.86 -9.67
C ALA A 16 -15.66 9.79 -8.91
N HIS A 17 -15.41 9.50 -7.63
CA HIS A 17 -14.52 10.33 -6.83
C HIS A 17 -13.18 10.36 -7.54
N ALA A 18 -12.72 11.56 -7.87
CA ALA A 18 -11.40 11.71 -8.45
C ALA A 18 -10.39 11.22 -7.40
N GLU A 19 -9.44 10.41 -7.85
CA GLU A 19 -8.36 9.95 -7.01
C GLU A 19 -7.06 10.23 -7.73
N GLU A 20 -6.04 10.58 -6.94
CA GLU A 20 -4.67 10.74 -7.40
C GLU A 20 -3.85 9.55 -6.90
N ALA A 21 -2.96 9.02 -7.74
CA ALA A 21 -1.93 8.07 -7.34
C ALA A 21 -0.57 8.78 -7.18
N PHE A 22 0.09 8.55 -6.07
CA PHE A 22 1.41 9.07 -5.71
C PHE A 22 2.46 7.99 -5.99
N VAL A 23 3.02 8.01 -7.20
CA VAL A 23 3.87 6.93 -7.73
C VAL A 23 5.34 7.28 -7.55
N THR A 24 6.03 6.58 -6.66
CA THR A 24 7.49 6.69 -6.49
C THR A 24 8.21 6.01 -7.64
N ASN A 25 9.07 6.75 -8.33
CA ASN A 25 9.92 6.25 -9.41
C ASN A 25 11.35 6.14 -8.87
N GLN A 26 11.72 4.94 -8.46
CA GLN A 26 12.93 4.70 -7.71
C GLN A 26 14.19 4.98 -8.55
N LEU A 27 14.19 4.63 -9.84
CA LEU A 27 15.36 4.77 -10.69
C LEU A 27 15.56 6.20 -11.18
N SER A 28 14.46 6.93 -11.46
CA SER A 28 14.51 8.35 -11.82
C SER A 28 14.50 9.31 -10.63
N ASP A 29 14.48 8.81 -9.40
CA ASP A 29 14.63 9.60 -8.16
C ASP A 29 13.52 10.65 -7.93
N ASP A 30 12.30 10.36 -8.40
CA ASP A 30 11.17 11.28 -8.34
C ASP A 30 9.86 10.63 -7.84
N LEU A 31 8.88 11.48 -7.56
CA LEU A 31 7.50 11.13 -7.27
C LEU A 31 6.61 11.74 -8.36
N MET A 32 5.89 10.90 -9.10
CA MET A 32 4.90 11.33 -10.07
C MET A 32 3.50 11.22 -9.47
N ILE A 33 2.72 12.30 -9.55
CA ILE A 33 1.32 12.32 -9.14
C ILE A 33 0.45 12.19 -10.40
N VAL A 34 -0.47 11.23 -10.39
CA VAL A 34 -1.31 10.87 -11.53
C VAL A 34 -2.78 10.99 -11.16
N ASP A 35 -3.56 11.70 -11.95
CA ASP A 35 -5.03 11.74 -11.84
C ASP A 35 -5.61 10.48 -12.50
N LEU A 36 -6.34 9.68 -11.71
CA LEU A 36 -6.88 8.37 -12.14
C LEU A 36 -8.18 8.46 -12.96
N ALA A 37 -8.84 9.62 -12.95
CA ALA A 37 -10.04 9.85 -13.75
C ALA A 37 -9.66 10.16 -15.21
N THR A 38 -8.59 10.93 -15.39
CA THR A 38 -8.08 11.37 -16.70
C THR A 38 -6.90 10.54 -17.20
N SER A 39 -6.32 9.69 -16.35
CA SER A 39 -5.12 8.90 -16.62
C SER A 39 -3.91 9.76 -17.03
N LYS A 40 -3.74 10.93 -16.39
CA LYS A 40 -2.69 11.89 -16.72
C LYS A 40 -1.82 12.22 -15.52
N ALA A 41 -0.52 12.36 -15.76
CA ALA A 41 0.39 12.95 -14.79
C ALA A 41 0.01 14.42 -14.56
N VAL A 42 -0.07 14.83 -13.29
CA VAL A 42 -0.46 16.17 -12.86
C VAL A 42 0.63 16.89 -12.06
N ALA A 43 1.67 16.16 -11.64
CA ALA A 43 2.94 16.70 -11.16
C ALA A 43 4.05 15.64 -11.20
N THR A 44 5.30 16.10 -11.26
CA THR A 44 6.50 15.31 -10.99
C THR A 44 7.37 16.09 -10.03
N ILE A 45 7.78 15.48 -8.92
CA ILE A 45 8.51 16.11 -7.83
C ILE A 45 9.82 15.34 -7.64
N ALA A 46 10.96 16.01 -7.77
CA ALA A 46 12.25 15.41 -7.48
C ALA A 46 12.35 15.11 -5.97
N ILE A 47 12.56 13.84 -5.60
CA ILE A 47 12.66 13.41 -4.19
C ILE A 47 14.11 13.09 -3.83
N GLY A 48 14.81 12.38 -4.72
CA GLY A 48 16.18 11.91 -4.49
C GLY A 48 16.29 10.66 -3.60
N GLY A 49 17.36 9.90 -3.83
CA GLY A 49 17.81 8.81 -2.97
C GLY A 49 16.88 7.60 -2.92
N LYS A 50 16.45 7.16 -4.11
CA LYS A 50 15.72 5.91 -4.36
C LYS A 50 14.36 5.86 -3.66
N PRO A 51 13.45 6.82 -3.93
CA PRO A 51 12.13 6.84 -3.32
C PRO A 51 11.42 5.49 -3.51
N ALA A 52 10.83 4.96 -2.43
CA ALA A 52 10.31 3.60 -2.42
C ALA A 52 8.86 3.53 -1.91
N GLY A 53 8.66 3.56 -0.60
CA GLY A 53 7.33 3.51 0.01
C GLY A 53 6.66 4.88 0.04
N VAL A 54 5.33 4.89 -0.06
CA VAL A 54 4.49 6.08 0.11
C VAL A 54 3.37 5.81 1.11
N ALA A 55 3.08 6.79 1.95
CA ALA A 55 1.85 6.82 2.73
C ALA A 55 1.22 8.22 2.72
N VAL A 56 0.03 8.32 2.14
CA VAL A 56 -0.85 9.49 2.17
C VAL A 56 -1.61 9.50 3.50
N THR A 57 -1.74 10.67 4.12
CA THR A 57 -2.51 10.83 5.36
C THR A 57 -4.00 10.56 5.11
N PRO A 58 -4.76 10.06 6.11
CA PRO A 58 -6.19 9.78 5.95
C PRO A 58 -7.04 10.99 5.50
N ASP A 59 -6.61 12.20 5.85
CA ASP A 59 -7.23 13.47 5.41
C ASP A 59 -6.77 13.93 4.01
N GLY A 60 -5.91 13.16 3.34
CA GLY A 60 -5.39 13.44 2.01
C GLY A 60 -4.48 14.67 1.92
N ARG A 61 -4.04 15.25 3.03
CA ARG A 61 -3.27 16.52 3.03
C ARG A 61 -1.78 16.33 2.78
N PHE A 62 -1.19 15.27 3.31
CA PHE A 62 0.25 15.01 3.18
C PHE A 62 0.51 13.64 2.62
N ALA A 63 1.59 13.52 1.83
CA ALA A 63 2.18 12.24 1.46
C ALA A 63 3.60 12.17 2.02
N TYR A 64 3.91 11.05 2.69
CA TYR A 64 5.24 10.74 3.18
C TYR A 64 5.91 9.74 2.25
N VAL A 65 7.13 10.04 1.81
CA VAL A 65 7.91 9.20 0.88
C VAL A 65 9.18 8.74 1.58
N THR A 66 9.43 7.42 1.61
CA THR A 66 10.71 6.88 2.11
C THR A 66 11.78 6.92 1.02
N SER A 67 13.00 7.32 1.39
CA SER A 67 14.18 7.30 0.52
C SER A 67 15.31 6.54 1.22
N PRO A 68 15.52 5.23 0.95
CA PRO A 68 16.52 4.39 1.61
C PRO A 68 17.95 4.95 1.51
N ASP A 69 18.38 5.33 0.30
CA ASP A 69 19.74 5.84 0.06
C ASP A 69 19.96 7.21 0.72
N ALA A 70 18.89 8.00 0.80
CA ALA A 70 18.89 9.29 1.46
C ALA A 70 18.70 9.19 2.99
N LYS A 71 18.37 8.00 3.52
CA LYS A 71 18.10 7.71 4.94
C LYS A 71 17.07 8.65 5.57
N ALA A 72 16.06 9.06 4.79
CA ALA A 72 15.12 10.11 5.17
C ALA A 72 13.71 9.83 4.67
N LEU A 73 12.76 10.56 5.26
CA LEU A 73 11.42 10.75 4.72
C LEU A 73 11.30 12.14 4.11
N THR A 74 10.66 12.23 2.96
CA THR A 74 10.24 13.49 2.36
C THR A 74 8.74 13.69 2.61
N VAL A 75 8.36 14.88 3.08
CA VAL A 75 6.97 15.26 3.34
C VAL A 75 6.49 16.15 2.19
N VAL A 76 5.46 15.69 1.49
CA VAL A 76 4.84 16.40 0.37
C VAL A 76 3.47 16.89 0.80
N ASP A 77 3.19 18.18 0.64
CA ASP A 77 1.82 18.70 0.64
C ASP A 77 1.15 18.21 -0.63
N ALA A 78 0.17 17.33 -0.47
CA ALA A 78 -0.47 16.64 -1.57
C ALA A 78 -1.30 17.60 -2.44
N THR A 79 -1.92 18.62 -1.83
CA THR A 79 -2.75 19.61 -2.55
C THR A 79 -1.88 20.57 -3.34
N ALA A 80 -0.86 21.13 -2.70
CA ALA A 80 0.06 22.04 -3.35
C ALA A 80 1.04 21.32 -4.29
N ARG A 81 1.15 19.99 -4.17
CA ARG A 81 2.09 19.10 -4.88
C ARG A 81 3.53 19.58 -4.74
N LYS A 82 3.93 19.87 -3.48
CA LYS A 82 5.24 20.45 -3.15
C LYS A 82 5.82 19.79 -1.91
N ILE A 83 7.14 19.68 -1.88
CA ILE A 83 7.86 19.29 -0.67
C ILE A 83 7.72 20.41 0.36
N VAL A 84 7.32 20.03 1.58
CA VAL A 84 7.15 20.94 2.73
C VAL A 84 8.00 20.54 3.93
N GLY A 85 8.68 19.40 3.86
CA GLY A 85 9.56 18.96 4.94
C GLY A 85 10.41 17.78 4.55
N ARG A 86 11.45 17.56 5.36
CA ARG A 86 12.32 16.39 5.28
C ARG A 86 12.66 15.95 6.70
N ILE A 87 12.59 14.65 6.95
CA ILE A 87 12.81 14.06 8.27
C ILE A 87 13.95 13.06 8.14
N ASP A 88 15.05 13.32 8.86
CA ASP A 88 16.14 12.37 8.95
C ASP A 88 15.72 11.19 9.81
N VAL A 89 15.77 9.99 9.23
CA VAL A 89 15.36 8.75 9.90
C VAL A 89 16.56 7.89 10.24
N GLY A 90 17.63 7.99 9.44
CA GLY A 90 18.76 7.08 9.51
C GLY A 90 18.40 5.69 8.96
N GLY A 91 19.32 4.74 9.11
CA GLY A 91 19.07 3.34 8.74
C GLY A 91 18.73 3.11 7.27
N GLY A 92 17.86 2.14 7.01
CA GLY A 92 17.30 1.82 5.69
C GLY A 92 15.79 1.94 5.67
N PRO A 93 15.22 3.17 5.60
CA PRO A 93 13.77 3.39 5.62
C PRO A 93 13.13 2.80 4.37
N LEU A 94 12.19 1.86 4.52
CA LEU A 94 11.55 1.17 3.39
C LEU A 94 10.02 1.26 3.44
N GLY A 95 9.35 0.34 4.15
CA GLY A 95 7.90 0.37 4.33
C GLY A 95 7.46 1.48 5.24
N ILE A 96 6.26 1.99 4.98
CA ILE A 96 5.72 3.15 5.66
C ILE A 96 4.22 3.00 5.85
N ALA A 97 3.74 3.41 7.01
CA ALA A 97 2.31 3.50 7.31
C ALA A 97 2.02 4.73 8.16
N VAL A 98 0.88 5.36 7.94
CA VAL A 98 0.39 6.49 8.75
C VAL A 98 -0.72 5.98 9.67
N ALA A 99 -0.70 6.40 10.94
CA ALA A 99 -1.77 6.07 11.87
C ALA A 99 -3.11 6.71 11.43
N PRO A 100 -4.27 6.13 11.79
CA PRO A 100 -5.59 6.66 11.37
C PRO A 100 -5.86 8.12 11.79
N ASP A 101 -5.19 8.61 12.83
CA ASP A 101 -5.29 10.01 13.27
C ASP A 101 -4.39 10.98 12.49
N GLY A 102 -3.52 10.47 11.60
CA GLY A 102 -2.53 11.25 10.85
C GLY A 102 -1.37 11.80 11.69
N ALA A 103 -1.33 11.58 13.00
CA ALA A 103 -0.37 12.19 13.90
C ALA A 103 0.95 11.42 14.01
N THR A 104 0.92 10.12 13.72
CA THR A 104 2.08 9.24 13.82
C THR A 104 2.38 8.56 12.48
N VAL A 105 3.64 8.56 12.07
CA VAL A 105 4.14 7.82 10.91
C VAL A 105 5.09 6.73 11.38
N TYR A 106 4.87 5.50 10.90
CA TYR A 106 5.72 4.34 11.18
C TYR A 106 6.54 4.02 9.95
N VAL A 107 7.84 3.78 10.14
CA VAL A 107 8.78 3.50 9.06
C VAL A 107 9.60 2.28 9.41
N ALA A 108 9.56 1.26 8.55
CA ALA A 108 10.40 0.08 8.70
C ALA A 108 11.84 0.45 8.38
N ASP A 109 12.75 0.17 9.31
CA ASP A 109 14.19 0.31 9.14
C ASP A 109 14.76 -1.08 8.84
N TRP A 110 14.91 -1.36 7.54
CA TRP A 110 15.27 -2.68 7.01
C TRP A 110 16.54 -3.24 7.66
N TYR A 111 17.54 -2.40 7.90
CA TYR A 111 18.84 -2.85 8.43
C TYR A 111 18.89 -2.94 9.95
N ALA A 112 17.93 -2.33 10.67
CA ALA A 112 17.97 -2.23 12.12
C ALA A 112 17.04 -3.20 12.86
N ALA A 113 16.28 -4.04 12.15
CA ALA A 113 15.24 -4.89 12.73
C ALA A 113 14.28 -4.08 13.64
N ALA A 114 13.90 -2.89 13.16
CA ALA A 114 13.16 -1.91 13.95
C ALA A 114 12.16 -1.13 13.10
N VAL A 115 11.12 -0.62 13.77
CA VAL A 115 10.22 0.41 13.23
C VAL A 115 10.54 1.73 13.90
N ARG A 116 10.79 2.77 13.11
CA ARG A 116 10.94 4.16 13.57
C ARG A 116 9.57 4.78 13.69
N VAL A 117 9.31 5.41 14.84
CA VAL A 117 8.07 6.14 15.12
C VAL A 117 8.35 7.62 14.95
N ILE A 118 7.61 8.27 14.07
CA ILE A 118 7.79 9.68 13.71
C ILE A 118 6.55 10.45 14.17
N ASP A 119 6.78 11.55 14.86
CA ASP A 119 5.74 12.53 15.17
C ASP A 119 5.56 13.44 13.94
N ALA A 120 4.39 13.38 13.31
CA ALA A 120 4.10 14.10 12.07
C ALA A 120 4.14 15.62 12.25
N ARG A 121 3.74 16.12 13.42
CA ARG A 121 3.69 17.56 13.74
C ARG A 121 5.08 18.09 14.05
N ALA A 122 5.84 17.35 14.86
CA ALA A 122 7.20 17.73 15.23
C ALA A 122 8.24 17.38 14.16
N GLN A 123 7.85 16.61 13.14
CA GLN A 123 8.68 16.19 12.00
C GLN A 123 10.02 15.57 12.43
N ARG A 124 9.97 14.65 13.40
CA ARG A 124 11.16 13.94 13.90
C ARG A 124 10.83 12.54 14.40
N VAL A 125 11.83 11.68 14.36
CA VAL A 125 11.77 10.37 15.03
C VAL A 125 11.67 10.59 16.55
N VAL A 126 10.72 9.91 17.18
CA VAL A 126 10.44 10.01 18.63
C VAL A 126 10.57 8.68 19.37
N ALA A 127 10.63 7.56 18.65
CA ALA A 127 10.91 6.24 19.22
C ALA A 127 11.39 5.26 18.16
N SER A 128 11.90 4.12 18.65
CA SER A 128 12.28 2.97 17.85
C SER A 128 11.73 1.71 18.51
N ILE A 129 10.97 0.91 17.77
CA ILE A 129 10.33 -0.31 18.26
C ILE A 129 11.06 -1.51 17.65
N LYS A 130 11.52 -2.45 18.46
CA LYS A 130 12.17 -3.67 17.97
C LYS A 130 11.13 -4.62 17.35
N VAL A 131 11.40 -5.08 16.12
CA VAL A 131 10.59 -6.08 15.41
C VAL A 131 11.48 -7.25 14.96
N GLY A 132 11.05 -8.05 13.99
CA GLY A 132 11.89 -9.08 13.38
C GLY A 132 12.89 -8.52 12.36
N ALA A 133 13.70 -9.42 11.79
CA ALA A 133 14.73 -9.07 10.82
C ALA A 133 14.16 -8.60 9.47
N SER A 134 14.80 -7.58 8.89
CA SER A 134 14.44 -6.98 7.60
C SER A 134 12.95 -6.62 7.49
N PRO A 135 12.43 -5.76 8.39
CA PRO A 135 11.04 -5.32 8.33
C PRO A 135 10.80 -4.60 7.01
N SER A 136 9.72 -4.98 6.35
CA SER A 136 9.40 -4.60 4.98
C SER A 136 8.11 -3.80 4.93
N GLY A 137 6.97 -4.39 4.54
CA GLY A 137 5.67 -3.75 4.57
C GLY A 137 5.15 -3.52 6.00
N LEU A 138 4.42 -2.42 6.18
CA LEU A 138 3.79 -2.03 7.43
C LEU A 138 2.30 -1.77 7.22
N ALA A 139 1.47 -2.12 8.20
CA ALA A 139 0.05 -1.78 8.22
C ALA A 139 -0.43 -1.49 9.65
N VAL A 140 -1.21 -0.43 9.84
CA VAL A 140 -1.81 -0.06 11.13
C VAL A 140 -3.28 -0.46 11.13
N THR A 141 -3.79 -1.02 12.22
CA THR A 141 -5.22 -1.34 12.34
C THR A 141 -6.08 -0.09 12.25
N PRO A 142 -7.33 -0.18 11.77
CA PRO A 142 -8.23 0.98 11.64
C PRO A 142 -8.48 1.75 12.96
N ASP A 143 -8.40 1.07 14.10
CA ASP A 143 -8.51 1.68 15.43
C ASP A 143 -7.20 2.30 15.95
N GLY A 144 -6.11 2.18 15.18
CA GLY A 144 -4.79 2.69 15.49
C GLY A 144 -4.03 1.93 16.58
N ARG A 145 -4.60 0.87 17.15
CA ARG A 145 -4.06 0.20 18.36
C ARG A 145 -2.90 -0.75 18.06
N LEU A 146 -2.88 -1.35 16.87
CA LEU A 146 -1.85 -2.31 16.48
C LEU A 146 -1.17 -1.90 15.18
N LEU A 147 0.13 -2.13 15.13
CA LEU A 147 0.92 -2.08 13.91
C LEU A 147 1.40 -3.51 13.61
N LEU A 148 1.27 -3.93 12.35
CA LEU A 148 1.83 -5.17 11.83
C LEU A 148 3.06 -4.85 10.97
N SER A 149 4.11 -5.64 11.13
CA SER A 149 5.35 -5.56 10.34
C SER A 149 5.64 -6.90 9.70
N ALA A 150 5.75 -6.94 8.38
CA ALA A 150 6.24 -8.10 7.65
C ALA A 150 7.76 -8.19 7.78
N ASP A 151 8.25 -9.12 8.59
CA ASP A 151 9.66 -9.28 8.90
C ASP A 151 10.26 -10.33 7.98
N ARG A 152 10.82 -9.84 6.87
CA ARG A 152 11.12 -10.66 5.70
C ARG A 152 12.08 -11.79 5.99
N ASP A 153 13.18 -11.50 6.67
CA ASP A 153 14.23 -12.51 6.88
C ASP A 153 13.97 -13.37 8.12
N ASP A 154 12.89 -13.10 8.85
CA ASP A 154 12.40 -13.91 9.99
C ASP A 154 11.22 -14.82 9.64
N ASP A 155 10.72 -14.78 8.40
CA ASP A 155 9.54 -15.52 7.93
C ASP A 155 8.34 -15.32 8.89
N SER A 156 8.11 -14.08 9.32
CA SER A 156 7.11 -13.75 10.34
C SER A 156 6.47 -12.39 10.14
N VAL A 157 5.33 -12.18 10.81
CA VAL A 157 4.71 -10.86 10.98
C VAL A 157 4.75 -10.50 12.47
N SER A 158 5.44 -9.42 12.82
CA SER A 158 5.40 -8.85 14.17
C SER A 158 4.09 -8.11 14.43
N ILE A 159 3.56 -8.24 15.64
CA ILE A 159 2.41 -7.47 16.13
C ILE A 159 2.89 -6.52 17.22
N VAL A 160 2.67 -5.22 17.02
CA VAL A 160 3.16 -4.13 17.86
C VAL A 160 1.98 -3.38 18.48
N ASP A 161 2.04 -3.14 19.79
CA ASP A 161 1.15 -2.21 20.48
C ASP A 161 1.64 -0.78 20.21
N THR A 162 0.83 0.04 19.55
CA THR A 162 1.22 1.40 19.17
C THR A 162 1.31 2.33 20.38
N SER A 163 0.47 2.11 21.40
CA SER A 163 0.42 2.94 22.60
C SER A 163 1.60 2.66 23.53
N ALA A 164 1.93 1.39 23.73
CA ALA A 164 3.09 0.97 24.52
C ALA A 164 4.41 1.07 23.74
N ARG A 165 4.34 1.17 22.40
CA ARG A 165 5.50 1.17 21.48
C ARG A 165 6.37 -0.08 21.65
N GLU A 166 5.71 -1.24 21.74
CA GLU A 166 6.36 -2.51 22.04
C GLU A 166 5.78 -3.64 21.17
N ARG A 167 6.65 -4.57 20.73
CA ARG A 167 6.23 -5.80 20.07
C ARG A 167 5.58 -6.74 21.10
N LYS A 168 4.30 -7.03 20.92
CA LYS A 168 3.54 -7.95 21.78
C LYS A 168 3.78 -9.42 21.42
N GLY A 169 4.13 -9.68 20.16
CA GLY A 169 4.30 -11.04 19.66
C GLY A 169 4.58 -11.08 18.16
N MET A 170 4.46 -12.28 17.60
CA MET A 170 4.57 -12.51 16.16
C MET A 170 3.81 -13.74 15.71
N VAL A 171 3.53 -13.79 14.42
CA VAL A 171 2.93 -14.92 13.73
C VAL A 171 3.93 -15.43 12.69
N LYS A 172 4.25 -16.73 12.72
CA LYS A 172 5.00 -17.37 11.63
C LYS A 172 4.12 -17.47 10.39
N VAL A 173 4.68 -17.13 9.24
CA VAL A 173 3.97 -17.10 7.94
C VAL A 173 4.74 -17.90 6.89
N GLY A 174 4.47 -17.69 5.61
CA GLY A 174 5.30 -18.20 4.54
C GLY A 174 6.69 -17.55 4.51
N THR A 175 7.48 -17.92 3.51
CA THR A 175 8.88 -17.52 3.43
C THR A 175 9.02 -16.14 2.81
N ARG A 176 9.84 -15.28 3.41
CA ARG A 176 10.14 -13.91 2.96
C ARG A 176 8.89 -13.07 2.72
N PRO A 177 8.06 -12.81 3.76
CA PRO A 177 6.95 -11.89 3.66
C PRO A 177 7.44 -10.49 3.24
N PHE A 178 6.66 -9.78 2.42
CA PHE A 178 6.95 -8.40 2.03
C PHE A 178 5.81 -7.44 2.35
N GLY A 179 4.79 -7.33 1.49
CA GLY A 179 3.63 -6.48 1.75
C GLY A 179 2.70 -7.12 2.78
N VAL A 180 2.19 -6.33 3.72
CA VAL A 180 1.12 -6.72 4.66
C VAL A 180 -0.02 -5.71 4.56
N THR A 181 -1.25 -6.22 4.46
CA THR A 181 -2.47 -5.41 4.35
C THR A 181 -3.49 -5.89 5.37
N ILE A 182 -4.16 -4.97 6.06
CA ILE A 182 -5.20 -5.26 7.06
C ILE A 182 -6.57 -4.99 6.44
N ASP A 183 -7.56 -5.83 6.72
CA ASP A 183 -8.94 -5.60 6.27
C ASP A 183 -9.59 -4.38 6.94
N GLY A 184 -10.65 -3.86 6.33
CA GLY A 184 -11.35 -2.67 6.85
C GLY A 184 -11.99 -2.86 8.22
N GLU A 185 -12.15 -4.09 8.69
CA GLU A 185 -12.66 -4.39 10.04
C GLU A 185 -11.54 -4.51 11.09
N GLY A 186 -10.28 -4.52 10.67
CA GLY A 186 -9.13 -4.74 11.56
C GLY A 186 -9.03 -6.16 12.11
N LYS A 187 -9.67 -7.15 11.48
CA LYS A 187 -9.74 -8.54 11.98
C LYS A 187 -8.70 -9.43 11.34
N ARG A 188 -8.48 -9.30 10.03
CA ARG A 188 -7.53 -10.11 9.28
C ARG A 188 -6.42 -9.27 8.67
N ALA A 189 -5.24 -9.88 8.58
CA ALA A 189 -4.13 -9.38 7.79
C ALA A 189 -3.73 -10.39 6.72
N TYR A 190 -3.23 -9.88 5.59
CA TYR A 190 -2.82 -10.64 4.43
C TYR A 190 -1.38 -10.25 4.12
N THR A 191 -0.46 -11.22 4.11
CA THR A 191 0.95 -10.96 3.80
C THR A 191 1.41 -11.78 2.60
N ALA A 192 2.02 -11.11 1.62
CA ALA A 192 2.57 -11.75 0.43
C ALA A 192 3.96 -12.33 0.71
N ASN A 193 4.11 -13.63 0.56
CA ASN A 193 5.35 -14.35 0.87
C ASN A 193 6.16 -14.61 -0.40
N VAL A 194 7.12 -13.72 -0.66
CA VAL A 194 7.96 -13.69 -1.86
C VAL A 194 8.71 -15.01 -2.07
N GLY A 195 9.09 -15.68 -0.98
CA GLY A 195 9.89 -16.91 -1.01
C GLY A 195 9.07 -18.17 -1.28
N SER A 196 7.83 -18.22 -0.81
CA SER A 196 6.96 -19.41 -0.89
C SER A 196 5.85 -19.33 -1.95
N ASN A 197 5.73 -18.20 -2.66
CA ASN A 197 4.72 -18.01 -3.70
C ASN A 197 3.28 -18.21 -3.18
N ASP A 198 3.02 -17.73 -1.96
CA ASP A 198 1.72 -17.78 -1.33
C ASP A 198 1.42 -16.48 -0.55
N VAL A 199 0.16 -16.31 -0.17
CA VAL A 199 -0.30 -15.26 0.75
C VAL A 199 -0.75 -15.93 2.04
N SER A 200 -0.18 -15.51 3.18
CA SER A 200 -0.64 -15.92 4.50
C SER A 200 -1.78 -15.03 4.96
N VAL A 201 -2.82 -15.63 5.54
CA VAL A 201 -3.97 -14.95 6.14
C VAL A 201 -3.87 -15.10 7.66
N ILE A 202 -3.83 -13.98 8.38
CA ILE A 202 -3.64 -13.92 9.82
C ILE A 202 -4.93 -13.42 10.46
N ASP A 203 -5.41 -14.12 11.49
CA ASP A 203 -6.37 -13.56 12.44
C ASP A 203 -5.60 -12.73 13.48
N ILE A 204 -5.88 -11.42 13.51
CA ILE A 204 -5.11 -10.46 14.30
C ILE A 204 -5.38 -10.66 15.80
N ALA A 205 -6.64 -10.92 16.17
CA ALA A 205 -7.05 -11.03 17.57
C ALA A 205 -6.40 -12.23 18.28
N SER A 206 -6.35 -13.39 17.62
CA SER A 206 -5.72 -14.59 18.15
C SER A 206 -4.22 -14.68 17.85
N ALA A 207 -3.68 -13.79 17.01
CA ALA A 207 -2.30 -13.82 16.52
C ALA A 207 -1.93 -15.18 15.89
N ARG A 208 -2.77 -15.67 14.98
CA ARG A 208 -2.56 -16.97 14.30
C ARG A 208 -2.74 -16.85 12.80
N GLU A 209 -1.93 -17.61 12.07
CA GLU A 209 -2.20 -17.89 10.66
C GLU A 209 -3.42 -18.82 10.57
N ILE A 210 -4.42 -18.41 9.79
CA ILE A 210 -5.69 -19.11 9.60
C ILE A 210 -5.87 -19.68 8.19
N GLY A 211 -4.95 -19.39 7.27
CA GLY A 211 -4.96 -19.96 5.93
C GLY A 211 -3.81 -19.45 5.06
N ARG A 212 -3.58 -20.15 3.95
CA ARG A 212 -2.66 -19.75 2.88
C ARG A 212 -3.32 -19.87 1.52
N VAL A 213 -2.97 -18.97 0.62
CA VAL A 213 -3.42 -18.97 -0.77
C VAL A 213 -2.21 -19.05 -1.68
N HIS A 214 -2.12 -20.09 -2.51
CA HIS A 214 -1.08 -20.15 -3.53
C HIS A 214 -1.39 -19.17 -4.66
N VAL A 215 -0.39 -18.39 -5.08
CA VAL A 215 -0.51 -17.32 -6.08
C VAL A 215 0.55 -17.48 -7.17
N GLY A 216 0.87 -16.44 -7.92
CA GLY A 216 1.94 -16.47 -8.91
C GLY A 216 3.33 -16.41 -8.27
N LEU A 217 4.34 -16.31 -9.11
CA LEU A 217 5.75 -16.29 -8.69
C LEU A 217 6.14 -14.94 -8.09
N ARG A 218 6.79 -14.99 -6.92
CA ARG A 218 7.31 -13.84 -6.18
C ARG A 218 6.20 -12.82 -5.87
N PRO A 219 5.18 -13.19 -5.09
CA PRO A 219 4.13 -12.25 -4.71
C PRO A 219 4.69 -11.15 -3.83
N TYR A 220 4.30 -9.89 -4.06
CA TYR A 220 4.94 -8.74 -3.43
C TYR A 220 4.04 -7.97 -2.46
N ALA A 221 2.84 -7.57 -2.90
CA ALA A 221 1.88 -6.85 -2.07
C ALA A 221 0.44 -7.32 -2.36
N VAL A 222 -0.49 -6.99 -1.46
CA VAL A 222 -1.89 -7.40 -1.54
C VAL A 222 -2.82 -6.19 -1.40
N ALA A 223 -3.78 -6.03 -2.30
CA ALA A 223 -4.90 -5.10 -2.17
C ALA A 223 -6.21 -5.85 -1.98
N LEU A 224 -7.16 -5.25 -1.24
CA LEU A 224 -8.46 -5.85 -0.94
C LEU A 224 -9.56 -5.02 -1.59
N ALA A 225 -10.39 -5.66 -2.42
CA ALA A 225 -11.50 -4.99 -3.11
C ALA A 225 -12.60 -6.01 -3.48
N GLN A 226 -13.87 -5.61 -3.38
CA GLN A 226 -15.01 -6.43 -3.83
C GLN A 226 -15.03 -7.86 -3.24
N GLY A 227 -14.63 -8.04 -1.97
CA GLY A 227 -14.55 -9.36 -1.33
C GLY A 227 -13.42 -10.25 -1.85
N ARG A 228 -12.45 -9.69 -2.58
CA ARG A 228 -11.32 -10.39 -3.20
C ARG A 228 -9.99 -9.81 -2.73
N GLY A 229 -8.97 -10.66 -2.70
CA GLY A 229 -7.58 -10.24 -2.58
C GLY A 229 -6.92 -10.22 -3.96
N PHE A 230 -6.21 -9.15 -4.27
CA PHE A 230 -5.43 -8.94 -5.49
C PHE A 230 -3.96 -8.88 -5.11
N VAL A 231 -3.12 -9.70 -5.73
CA VAL A 231 -1.73 -9.92 -5.34
C VAL A 231 -0.82 -9.70 -6.54
N THR A 232 0.16 -8.82 -6.42
CA THR A 232 1.17 -8.61 -7.48
C THR A 232 2.17 -9.75 -7.51
N ASP A 233 2.32 -10.41 -8.65
CA ASP A 233 3.26 -11.52 -8.87
C ASP A 233 4.42 -11.04 -9.76
N GLN A 234 5.54 -10.65 -9.15
CA GLN A 234 6.63 -9.94 -9.84
C GLN A 234 7.13 -10.72 -11.06
N TYR A 235 7.41 -12.01 -10.89
CA TYR A 235 8.13 -12.79 -11.91
C TYR A 235 7.20 -13.39 -12.97
N ASP A 236 5.89 -13.31 -12.76
CA ASP A 236 4.88 -13.72 -13.75
C ASP A 236 4.36 -12.51 -14.56
N GLY A 237 4.56 -11.28 -14.07
CA GLY A 237 3.94 -10.08 -14.64
C GLY A 237 2.42 -10.20 -14.59
N THR A 238 1.88 -10.67 -13.47
CA THR A 238 0.44 -10.86 -13.26
C THR A 238 -0.03 -10.29 -11.92
N VAL A 239 -1.34 -10.11 -11.81
CA VAL A 239 -2.05 -9.99 -10.54
C VAL A 239 -2.88 -11.24 -10.31
N SER A 240 -2.53 -12.03 -9.31
CA SER A 240 -3.34 -13.15 -8.82
C SER A 240 -4.53 -12.63 -8.01
N VAL A 241 -5.70 -13.22 -8.22
CA VAL A 241 -6.96 -12.87 -7.54
C VAL A 241 -7.50 -14.08 -6.81
N PHE A 242 -7.92 -13.90 -5.56
CA PHE A 242 -8.56 -14.94 -4.76
C PHE A 242 -9.76 -14.40 -3.97
N ASP A 243 -10.65 -15.29 -3.56
CA ASP A 243 -11.84 -14.95 -2.77
C ASP A 243 -11.51 -14.86 -1.27
N LEU A 244 -11.89 -13.78 -0.59
CA LEU A 244 -11.51 -13.56 0.83
C LEU A 244 -12.26 -14.45 1.82
N ALA A 245 -13.43 -14.97 1.44
CA ALA A 245 -14.24 -15.82 2.30
C ALA A 245 -13.76 -17.28 2.27
N THR A 246 -13.47 -17.79 1.08
CA THR A 246 -13.14 -19.20 0.81
C THR A 246 -11.64 -19.44 0.63
N LEU A 247 -10.86 -18.37 0.44
CA LEU A 247 -9.42 -18.41 0.14
C LEU A 247 -9.08 -19.16 -1.16
N GLN A 248 -10.06 -19.35 -2.04
CA GLN A 248 -9.86 -20.03 -3.32
C GLN A 248 -9.32 -19.07 -4.39
N PRO A 249 -8.31 -19.49 -5.18
CA PRO A 249 -7.88 -18.75 -6.35
C PRO A 249 -9.01 -18.58 -7.37
N LEU A 250 -9.09 -17.40 -7.99
CA LEU A 250 -10.13 -17.04 -8.96
C LEU A 250 -9.57 -16.80 -10.37
N LYS A 251 -8.52 -15.99 -10.48
CA LYS A 251 -7.99 -15.53 -11.78
C LYS A 251 -6.55 -15.06 -11.66
N ARG A 252 -5.80 -15.10 -12.76
CA ARG A 252 -4.56 -14.33 -12.94
C ARG A 252 -4.77 -13.31 -14.05
N ILE A 253 -4.53 -12.04 -13.75
CA ILE A 253 -4.70 -10.92 -14.68
C ILE A 253 -3.31 -10.53 -15.19
N LYS A 254 -3.08 -10.56 -16.50
CA LYS A 254 -1.82 -10.06 -17.07
C LYS A 254 -1.75 -8.54 -16.88
N VAL A 255 -0.61 -8.07 -16.38
CA VAL A 255 -0.26 -6.65 -16.22
C VAL A 255 1.12 -6.42 -16.84
N GLY A 256 1.73 -5.26 -16.58
CA GLY A 256 3.12 -4.99 -16.93
C GLY A 256 4.12 -5.91 -16.20
N ASP A 257 5.37 -5.81 -16.61
CA ASP A 257 6.47 -6.60 -16.07
C ASP A 257 6.90 -6.08 -14.69
N TYR A 258 7.19 -7.03 -13.80
CA TYR A 258 7.62 -6.80 -12.43
C TYR A 258 6.65 -5.93 -11.60
N PRO A 259 5.36 -6.32 -11.46
CA PRO A 259 4.40 -5.60 -10.63
C PRO A 259 4.79 -5.65 -9.15
N GLU A 260 4.80 -4.50 -8.48
CA GLU A 260 5.14 -4.37 -7.05
C GLU A 260 3.99 -3.78 -6.25
N GLY A 261 3.90 -2.45 -6.16
CA GLY A 261 2.90 -1.74 -5.38
C GLY A 261 1.49 -1.93 -5.92
N ILE A 262 0.54 -2.10 -5.01
CA ILE A 262 -0.86 -2.34 -5.34
C ILE A 262 -1.77 -1.76 -4.25
N GLU A 263 -2.81 -1.04 -4.66
CA GLU A 263 -3.81 -0.48 -3.75
C GLU A 263 -5.18 -0.43 -4.43
N ALA A 264 -6.24 -0.61 -3.64
CA ALA A 264 -7.61 -0.48 -4.12
C ALA A 264 -8.10 0.97 -3.96
N THR A 265 -8.87 1.44 -4.93
CA THR A 265 -9.55 2.74 -4.84
C THR A 265 -10.53 2.76 -3.67
N ALA A 266 -10.86 3.94 -3.17
CA ALA A 266 -11.76 4.13 -2.03
C ALA A 266 -13.12 3.42 -2.14
N ASP A 267 -13.68 3.42 -3.34
CA ASP A 267 -14.95 2.77 -3.67
C ASP A 267 -14.81 1.26 -3.90
N GLY A 268 -13.58 0.74 -3.82
CA GLY A 268 -13.20 -0.63 -4.09
C GLY A 268 -13.47 -1.06 -5.53
N ARG A 269 -13.75 -0.16 -6.47
CA ARG A 269 -14.11 -0.54 -7.86
C ARG A 269 -12.91 -0.77 -8.74
N ARG A 270 -11.77 -0.16 -8.41
CA ARG A 270 -10.52 -0.34 -9.15
C ARG A 270 -9.39 -0.76 -8.22
N VAL A 271 -8.40 -1.40 -8.82
CA VAL A 271 -7.11 -1.72 -8.19
C VAL A 271 -6.02 -1.13 -9.07
N VAL A 272 -5.11 -0.36 -8.45
CA VAL A 272 -4.02 0.36 -9.10
C VAL A 272 -2.74 -0.40 -8.84
N VAL A 273 -1.95 -0.67 -9.89
CA VAL A 273 -0.75 -1.53 -9.83
C VAL A 273 0.43 -0.81 -10.46
N ALA A 274 1.53 -0.66 -9.72
CA ALA A 274 2.80 -0.15 -10.25
C ALA A 274 3.67 -1.28 -10.80
N ASN A 275 4.11 -1.18 -12.05
CA ASN A 275 4.92 -2.18 -12.74
C ASN A 275 6.35 -1.67 -12.93
N TRP A 276 7.27 -2.20 -12.12
CA TRP A 276 8.62 -1.66 -11.94
C TRP A 276 9.44 -1.64 -13.23
N GLU A 277 9.45 -2.72 -14.01
CA GLU A 277 10.26 -2.79 -15.23
C GLU A 277 9.56 -2.18 -16.44
N SER A 278 8.23 -2.20 -16.47
CA SER A 278 7.46 -1.63 -17.57
C SER A 278 7.31 -0.11 -17.52
N ASN A 279 7.65 0.53 -16.39
CA ASN A 279 7.46 1.97 -16.19
C ASN A 279 6.01 2.40 -16.42
N THR A 280 5.07 1.57 -15.95
CA THR A 280 3.63 1.82 -16.07
C THR A 280 2.90 1.63 -14.76
N VAL A 281 1.71 2.22 -14.69
CA VAL A 281 0.68 1.91 -13.72
C VAL A 281 -0.52 1.32 -14.46
N ASN A 282 -0.95 0.11 -14.10
CA ASN A 282 -2.20 -0.46 -14.62
C ASN A 282 -3.38 -0.16 -13.69
N LEU A 283 -4.54 0.07 -14.29
CA LEU A 283 -5.84 0.17 -13.61
C LEU A 283 -6.62 -1.11 -13.90
N ILE A 284 -6.99 -1.84 -12.87
CA ILE A 284 -7.79 -3.06 -12.96
C ILE A 284 -9.21 -2.75 -12.48
N ASP A 285 -10.23 -3.16 -13.23
CA ASP A 285 -11.60 -3.19 -12.72
C ASP A 285 -11.74 -4.39 -11.77
N ALA A 286 -12.07 -4.13 -10.50
CA ALA A 286 -12.10 -5.13 -9.44
C ALA A 286 -13.33 -6.06 -9.52
N VAL A 287 -14.38 -5.66 -10.25
CA VAL A 287 -15.60 -6.45 -10.46
C VAL A 287 -15.37 -7.41 -11.63
N GLU A 288 -14.90 -6.89 -12.76
CA GLU A 288 -14.67 -7.66 -13.99
C GLU A 288 -13.32 -8.41 -13.99
N MET A 289 -12.42 -8.07 -13.06
CA MET A 289 -11.09 -8.64 -12.90
C MET A 289 -10.29 -8.56 -14.21
N LYS A 290 -10.20 -7.37 -14.80
CA LYS A 290 -9.43 -7.12 -16.03
C LYS A 290 -8.80 -5.73 -16.02
N VAL A 291 -7.68 -5.57 -16.73
CA VAL A 291 -7.07 -4.26 -16.96
C VAL A 291 -8.01 -3.41 -17.81
N VAL A 292 -8.26 -2.18 -17.37
CA VAL A 292 -9.12 -1.18 -18.04
C VAL A 292 -8.37 0.12 -18.36
N GLY A 293 -7.12 0.24 -17.90
CA GLY A 293 -6.28 1.38 -18.21
C GLY A 293 -4.80 1.10 -17.93
N GLU A 294 -3.95 1.86 -18.60
CA GLU A 294 -2.51 1.89 -18.38
C GLU A 294 -2.01 3.32 -18.49
N ILE A 295 -1.09 3.69 -17.61
CA ILE A 295 -0.54 5.03 -17.49
C ILE A 295 0.97 4.89 -17.48
N LYS A 296 1.66 5.64 -18.35
CA LYS A 296 3.13 5.71 -18.32
C LYS A 296 3.58 6.59 -17.17
N VAL A 297 4.59 6.13 -16.43
CA VAL A 297 5.19 6.85 -15.30
C VAL A 297 6.71 6.93 -15.46
N GLY A 298 7.42 7.42 -14.44
CA GLY A 298 8.88 7.50 -14.43
C GLY A 298 9.54 6.13 -14.32
N ASP A 299 10.87 6.15 -14.18
CA ASP A 299 11.67 4.92 -14.23
C ASP A 299 11.68 4.19 -12.88
N GLY A 300 11.34 2.90 -12.91
CA GLY A 300 11.28 2.05 -11.74
C GLY A 300 10.16 2.42 -10.74
N PRO A 301 8.87 2.42 -11.13
CA PRO A 301 7.78 2.69 -10.20
C PRO A 301 7.62 1.57 -9.17
N ARG A 302 7.57 1.91 -7.87
CA ARG A 302 7.36 0.94 -6.78
C ARG A 302 6.03 1.13 -6.06
N ALA A 303 5.78 2.34 -5.55
CA ALA A 303 4.54 2.81 -4.95
C ALA A 303 3.82 1.79 -4.04
N PHE A 304 4.48 1.25 -3.01
CA PHE A 304 3.82 0.41 -2.00
C PHE A 304 3.54 1.19 -0.71
N GLY A 305 2.48 0.79 0.01
CA GLY A 305 1.89 1.53 1.12
C GLY A 305 0.52 2.11 0.71
N ALA A 306 0.10 3.18 1.37
CA ALA A 306 -1.13 3.92 1.02
C ALA A 306 -0.77 5.07 0.07
N PHE A 307 -0.75 4.82 -1.23
CA PHE A 307 -0.33 5.75 -2.28
C PHE A 307 -1.46 6.38 -3.08
N LEU A 308 -2.72 6.03 -2.79
CA LEU A 308 -3.87 6.71 -3.33
C LEU A 308 -4.35 7.84 -2.42
N ARG A 309 -4.79 8.93 -3.05
CA ARG A 309 -5.39 10.08 -2.40
C ARG A 309 -6.77 10.33 -3.01
N ARG A 310 -7.77 10.50 -2.15
CA ARG A 310 -9.08 11.02 -2.55
C ARG A 310 -8.99 12.53 -2.80
N THR A 311 -9.45 12.98 -3.96
CA THR A 311 -9.69 14.39 -4.21
C THR A 311 -11.19 14.67 -4.08
N GLU A 312 -11.52 15.78 -3.42
CA GLU A 312 -12.91 16.23 -3.22
C GLU A 312 -13.57 16.64 -4.55
#